data_AF-A0A212JCS1-F1
#
_entry.id   AF-A0A212JCS1-F1
#
_cell.length_a   1.000
_cell.length_b   1.000
_cell.length_c   1.000
_cell.angle_alpha   90.00
_cell.angle_beta   90.00
_cell.angle_gamma   90.00
#
_symmetry.space_group_name_H-M   'P 1'
#
loop_
_entity.id
_entity.type
_entity.pdbx_description
1 polymer ?
#
loop_
_entity_poly.entity_id
_entity_poly.type
_entity_poly.pdbx_seq_one_letter_code
_entity_poly.pdbx_strand_id
1 'polypeptide(L)'
;MTITSNSTKSAAICEATIATSIPKKRILALGQGVNNVANYQSGGNVLMNNPRAFGTLTSSIVASEGFEITSISDSIPPAATLKSLLDAKPDIVIIGRVTHIRAEQAGYLSDYINKKGVVLLFSDGDGGEDAGSVGNIMRAVFGKTTIYQRRMHNGGVIYKYGMVNDEILNGPFGDVRTRYWGKDLSPTCALEGIPSDKIDVYSYGFTPTRVLTVNETEYVTAFKHKKLNFIYVGDGGFFSYAAGIPVSTDKMPFRLEVGTLLPIERFRFGINEFDSRMSMRYSVCNSIFFANALAWAIKQAELNGINTP
;
A
#
# COMPACT_ATOMS: atom_id res chain seq x y z
N MET A 1 -1.77 15.53 25.12
CA MET A 1 -1.91 16.96 25.45
C MET A 1 -2.55 17.07 26.83
N THR A 2 -1.93 17.78 27.77
CA THR A 2 -2.53 18.03 29.09
C THR A 2 -3.17 19.41 29.05
N ILE A 3 -4.49 19.48 29.18
CA ILE A 3 -5.24 20.73 29.29
C ILE A 3 -5.60 20.89 30.77
N THR A 4 -5.16 21.99 31.38
CA THR A 4 -5.49 22.33 32.77
C THR A 4 -6.41 23.53 32.77
N SER A 5 -7.61 23.41 33.35
CA SER A 5 -8.60 24.49 33.43
C SER A 5 -8.97 24.75 34.89
N ASN A 6 -8.94 26.01 35.31
CA ASN A 6 -9.37 26.48 36.64
C ASN A 6 -10.62 27.34 36.50
N SER A 7 -11.80 26.72 36.47
CA SER A 7 -13.06 27.47 36.47
C SER A 7 -13.31 28.09 37.85
N THR A 8 -13.32 29.42 37.92
CA THR A 8 -13.82 30.19 39.07
C THR A 8 -15.12 30.90 38.69
N LYS A 9 -16.26 30.35 39.14
CA LYS A 9 -17.64 30.87 39.14
C LYS A 9 -18.53 30.67 37.89
N SER A 10 -19.77 30.28 38.21
CA SER A 10 -20.99 30.09 37.43
C SER A 10 -21.21 28.70 36.81
N ALA A 11 -22.45 28.21 36.90
CA ALA A 11 -22.92 26.89 36.45
C ALA A 11 -23.01 26.75 34.91
N ALA A 12 -22.18 27.47 34.17
CA ALA A 12 -22.08 27.36 32.72
C ALA A 12 -21.05 26.28 32.39
N ILE A 13 -21.50 25.19 31.76
CA ILE A 13 -20.60 24.21 31.15
C ILE A 13 -19.97 24.91 29.93
N CYS A 14 -18.65 25.10 29.96
CA CYS A 14 -17.89 25.60 28.84
C CYS A 14 -17.28 24.39 28.12
N GLU A 15 -17.84 24.02 26.98
CA GLU A 15 -17.31 22.94 26.14
C GLU A 15 -16.34 23.53 25.12
N ALA A 16 -15.09 23.05 25.13
CA ALA A 16 -14.08 23.36 24.13
C ALA A 16 -13.63 22.07 23.46
N THR A 17 -13.93 21.91 22.17
CA THR A 17 -13.47 20.77 21.38
C THR A 17 -12.12 21.11 20.75
N ILE A 18 -11.03 20.49 21.23
CA ILE A 18 -9.73 20.57 20.57
C ILE A 18 -9.64 19.42 19.56
N ALA A 19 -9.80 19.72 18.28
CA ALA A 19 -9.53 18.78 17.20
C ALA A 19 -8.00 18.68 17.02
N THR A 20 -7.39 17.59 17.48
CA THR A 20 -5.97 17.30 17.20
C THR A 20 -5.87 16.49 15.91
N SER A 21 -5.29 17.07 14.87
CA SER A 21 -4.93 16.37 13.63
C SER A 21 -3.44 16.01 13.62
N ILE A 22 -3.10 14.90 12.96
CA ILE A 22 -1.70 14.57 12.71
C ILE A 22 -1.12 15.61 11.73
N PRO A 23 0.03 16.23 12.02
CA PRO A 23 0.65 17.21 11.15
C PRO A 23 0.92 16.66 9.74
N LYS A 24 1.03 17.56 8.78
CA LYS A 24 1.26 17.22 7.37
C LYS A 24 2.48 16.30 7.22
N LYS A 25 2.34 15.25 6.40
CA LYS A 25 3.42 14.28 6.12
C LYS A 25 4.06 14.48 4.76
N ARG A 26 5.39 14.39 4.70
CA ARG A 26 6.18 14.43 3.46
C ARG A 26 6.23 13.05 2.84
N ILE A 27 5.74 12.92 1.62
CA ILE A 27 5.70 11.67 0.87
C ILE A 27 6.66 11.76 -0.32
N LEU A 28 7.52 10.76 -0.44
CA LEU A 28 8.21 10.48 -1.70
C LEU A 28 7.42 9.42 -2.47
N ALA A 29 6.87 9.80 -3.63
CA ALA A 29 6.10 8.94 -4.50
C ALA A 29 6.93 8.52 -5.72
N LEU A 30 7.14 7.21 -5.88
CA LEU A 30 7.90 6.61 -6.98
C LEU A 30 6.98 5.69 -7.79
N GLY A 31 6.96 5.84 -9.12
CA GLY A 31 6.17 4.97 -9.99
C GLY A 31 5.90 5.58 -11.36
N GLN A 32 5.34 4.78 -12.28
CA GLN A 32 5.04 5.19 -13.65
C GLN A 32 3.54 5.45 -13.88
N GLY A 33 3.21 6.61 -14.45
CA GLY A 33 1.84 6.92 -14.88
C GLY A 33 0.81 6.78 -13.75
N VAL A 34 -0.30 6.09 -14.02
CA VAL A 34 -1.37 5.84 -13.01
C VAL A 34 -0.95 4.92 -11.86
N ASN A 35 0.22 4.29 -11.97
CA ASN A 35 0.83 3.47 -10.93
C ASN A 35 1.81 4.29 -10.07
N ASN A 36 1.86 5.61 -10.24
CA ASN A 36 2.44 6.53 -9.27
C ASN A 36 1.30 7.14 -8.44
N VAL A 37 1.38 7.02 -7.11
CA VAL A 37 0.34 7.54 -6.21
C VAL A 37 0.18 9.07 -6.26
N ALA A 38 1.18 9.79 -6.77
CA ALA A 38 1.11 11.23 -6.98
C ALA A 38 0.44 11.63 -8.30
N ASN A 39 0.19 10.68 -9.21
CA ASN A 39 -0.51 10.98 -10.45
C ASN A 39 -1.97 11.32 -10.15
N TYR A 40 -2.45 12.46 -10.66
CA TYR A 40 -3.81 12.97 -10.41
C TYR A 40 -4.93 12.04 -10.90
N GLN A 41 -4.63 11.11 -11.80
CA GLN A 41 -5.56 10.08 -12.28
C GLN A 41 -5.47 8.77 -11.48
N SER A 42 -4.49 8.62 -10.59
CA SER A 42 -4.40 7.46 -9.70
C SER A 42 -5.48 7.52 -8.62
N GLY A 43 -6.05 6.37 -8.27
CA GLY A 43 -7.05 6.30 -7.21
C GLY A 43 -6.46 6.66 -5.85
N GLY A 44 -5.19 6.33 -5.64
CA GLY A 44 -4.43 6.71 -4.47
C GLY A 44 -4.36 8.23 -4.29
N ASN A 45 -4.05 8.99 -5.35
CA ASN A 45 -4.02 10.46 -5.28
C ASN A 45 -5.38 11.06 -4.93
N VAL A 46 -6.43 10.58 -5.62
CA VAL A 46 -7.81 11.06 -5.40
C VAL A 46 -8.22 10.82 -3.94
N LEU A 47 -7.89 9.65 -3.39
CA LEU A 47 -8.18 9.32 -2.00
C LEU A 47 -7.36 10.14 -1.01
N MET A 48 -6.05 10.31 -1.25
CA MET A 48 -5.15 11.07 -0.38
C MET A 48 -5.54 12.55 -0.26
N ASN A 49 -6.13 13.12 -1.32
CA ASN A 49 -6.61 14.49 -1.33
C ASN A 49 -8.08 14.62 -0.91
N ASN A 50 -8.75 13.53 -0.51
CA ASN A 50 -10.13 13.58 -0.05
C ASN A 50 -10.19 13.98 1.43
N PRO A 51 -10.72 15.17 1.79
CA PRO A 51 -10.78 15.63 3.18
C PRO A 51 -11.69 14.78 4.07
N ARG A 52 -12.62 13.99 3.50
CA ARG A 52 -13.43 13.03 4.28
C ARG A 52 -12.63 11.79 4.67
N ALA A 53 -11.62 11.41 3.89
CA ALA A 53 -10.73 10.29 4.20
C ALA A 53 -9.57 10.74 5.08
N PHE A 54 -8.82 11.74 4.61
CA PHE A 54 -7.63 12.29 5.26
C PHE A 54 -7.76 13.82 5.29
N GLY A 55 -8.10 14.38 6.44
CA GLY A 55 -8.35 15.81 6.54
C GLY A 55 -8.58 16.29 7.96
N THR A 56 -8.91 17.58 8.10
CA THR A 56 -9.16 18.25 9.38
C THR A 56 -10.65 18.46 9.66
N LEU A 57 -11.53 17.85 8.84
CA LEU A 57 -12.97 17.89 9.12
C LEU A 57 -13.24 17.04 10.37
N THR A 58 -14.24 17.44 11.15
CA THR A 58 -14.72 16.63 12.29
C THR A 58 -15.25 15.26 11.86
N SER A 59 -15.61 15.12 10.58
CA SER A 59 -16.05 13.89 9.94
C SER A 59 -14.96 13.15 9.15
N SER A 60 -13.70 13.63 9.19
CA SER A 60 -12.58 12.93 8.55
C SER A 60 -12.36 11.59 9.25
N ILE A 61 -12.26 10.49 8.47
CA ILE A 61 -11.97 9.16 9.01
C ILE A 61 -10.59 9.13 9.68
N VAL A 62 -9.60 9.76 9.06
CA VAL A 62 -8.27 9.99 9.63
C VAL A 62 -8.03 11.49 9.74
N ALA A 63 -7.93 11.98 10.98
CA ALA A 63 -7.63 13.38 11.26
C ALA A 63 -6.16 13.70 10.92
N SER A 64 -5.94 14.41 9.81
CA SER A 64 -4.60 14.78 9.32
C SER A 64 -4.64 16.09 8.54
N GLU A 65 -3.55 16.86 8.59
CA GLU A 65 -3.36 18.07 7.77
C GLU A 65 -2.99 17.75 6.30
N GLY A 66 -2.99 16.47 5.91
CA GLY A 66 -2.74 16.02 4.55
C GLY A 66 -1.26 15.76 4.26
N PHE A 67 -0.88 15.96 3.00
CA PHE A 67 0.43 15.53 2.49
C PHE A 67 1.14 16.61 1.70
N GLU A 68 2.47 16.61 1.78
CA GLU A 68 3.36 17.25 0.82
C GLU A 68 4.03 16.15 -0.01
N ILE A 69 3.84 16.13 -1.32
CA ILE A 69 4.26 15.00 -2.16
C ILE A 69 5.38 15.43 -3.10
N THR A 70 6.56 14.83 -2.94
CA THR A 70 7.62 14.83 -3.95
C THR A 70 7.41 13.62 -4.86
N SER A 71 7.23 13.84 -6.16
CA SER A 71 6.96 12.77 -7.12
C SER A 71 8.08 12.63 -8.14
N ILE A 72 8.52 11.39 -8.36
CA ILE A 72 9.35 11.00 -9.50
C ILE A 72 8.53 10.04 -10.35
N SER A 73 8.08 10.53 -11.51
CA SER A 73 7.14 9.81 -12.38
C SER A 73 7.85 9.14 -13.56
N ASP A 74 8.67 8.12 -13.28
CA ASP A 74 9.45 7.35 -14.26
C ASP A 74 9.83 5.95 -13.70
N SER A 75 10.86 5.30 -14.26
CA SER A 75 11.56 4.18 -13.59
C SER A 75 12.19 4.61 -12.25
N ILE A 76 12.78 3.67 -11.51
CA ILE A 76 13.52 4.02 -10.30
C ILE A 76 14.61 5.07 -10.67
N PRO A 77 14.75 6.18 -9.91
CA PRO A 77 15.74 7.19 -10.25
C PRO A 77 17.18 6.64 -10.13
N PRO A 78 18.15 7.31 -10.79
CA PRO A 78 19.57 6.99 -10.61
C PRO A 78 19.97 6.95 -9.13
N ALA A 79 20.94 6.10 -8.79
CA ALA A 79 21.30 5.82 -7.40
C ALA A 79 21.61 7.07 -6.57
N ALA A 80 22.39 8.02 -7.11
CA ALA A 80 22.70 9.28 -6.45
C ALA A 80 21.44 10.16 -6.19
N THR A 81 20.53 10.20 -7.16
CA THR A 81 19.25 10.94 -7.03
C THR A 81 18.36 10.29 -5.99
N LEU A 82 18.20 8.96 -6.02
CA LEU A 82 17.43 8.23 -5.01
C LEU A 82 18.01 8.47 -3.60
N LYS A 83 19.34 8.40 -3.47
CA LYS A 83 20.01 8.63 -2.19
C LYS A 83 19.72 10.03 -1.66
N SER A 84 19.84 11.06 -2.48
CA SER A 84 19.53 12.46 -2.09
C SER A 84 18.08 12.62 -1.63
N LEU A 85 17.13 12.02 -2.36
CA LEU A 85 15.71 12.06 -1.99
C LEU A 85 15.43 11.37 -0.65
N LEU A 86 16.10 10.25 -0.35
CA LEU A 86 15.97 9.54 0.92
C LEU A 86 16.71 10.25 2.07
N ASP A 87 17.85 10.88 1.80
CA ASP A 87 18.61 11.67 2.77
C ASP A 87 17.85 12.93 3.22
N ALA A 88 16.90 13.43 2.41
CA ALA A 88 15.95 14.47 2.80
C ALA A 88 14.91 13.99 3.84
N LYS A 89 14.95 12.69 4.19
CA LYS A 89 14.10 12.02 5.17
C LYS A 89 12.60 12.27 4.94
N PRO A 90 12.02 11.90 3.78
CA PRO A 90 10.56 11.88 3.67
C PRO A 90 9.98 11.04 4.82
N ASP A 91 8.77 11.36 5.27
CA ASP A 91 8.11 10.60 6.35
C ASP A 91 7.67 9.23 5.86
N ILE A 92 7.19 9.16 4.61
CA ILE A 92 6.69 7.96 3.96
C ILE A 92 7.23 7.91 2.53
N VAL A 93 7.66 6.74 2.08
CA VAL A 93 7.93 6.44 0.67
C VAL A 93 6.86 5.48 0.16
N ILE A 94 6.17 5.85 -0.91
CA ILE A 94 5.20 5.00 -1.59
C ILE A 94 5.75 4.65 -2.97
N ILE A 95 5.98 3.36 -3.19
CA ILE A 95 6.54 2.85 -4.43
C ILE A 95 5.44 2.05 -5.11
N GLY A 96 4.97 2.53 -6.26
CA GLY A 96 4.12 1.75 -7.16
C GLY A 96 4.94 1.04 -8.23
N ARG A 97 4.39 0.92 -9.44
CA ARG A 97 5.14 0.28 -10.54
C ARG A 97 6.38 1.09 -10.91
N VAL A 98 7.53 0.60 -10.45
CA VAL A 98 8.87 1.01 -10.87
C VAL A 98 9.62 -0.19 -11.45
N THR A 99 10.52 0.07 -12.38
CA THR A 99 11.36 -0.94 -13.01
C THR A 99 12.82 -0.80 -12.60
N HIS A 100 13.54 -1.93 -12.59
CA HIS A 100 15.00 -2.02 -12.46
C HIS A 100 15.63 -1.46 -11.16
N ILE A 101 15.03 -1.72 -9.99
CA ILE A 101 15.69 -1.43 -8.70
C ILE A 101 16.92 -2.34 -8.55
N ARG A 102 18.12 -1.76 -8.66
CA ARG A 102 19.38 -2.51 -8.54
C ARG A 102 19.80 -2.64 -7.07
N ALA A 103 20.80 -3.46 -6.82
CA ALA A 103 21.30 -3.74 -5.47
C ALA A 103 21.68 -2.47 -4.68
N GLU A 104 22.28 -1.47 -5.34
CA GLU A 104 22.66 -0.20 -4.69
C GLU A 104 21.41 0.59 -4.24
N GLN A 105 20.43 0.79 -5.13
CA GLN A 105 19.17 1.44 -4.76
C GLN A 105 18.41 0.67 -3.67
N ALA A 106 18.41 -0.66 -3.73
CA ALA A 106 17.83 -1.51 -2.70
C ALA A 106 18.53 -1.33 -1.34
N GLY A 107 19.85 -1.13 -1.33
CA GLY A 107 20.62 -0.78 -0.15
C GLY A 107 20.14 0.53 0.48
N TYR A 108 19.99 1.60 -0.31
CA TYR A 108 19.49 2.89 0.20
C TYR A 108 18.06 2.81 0.75
N LEU A 109 17.18 2.05 0.10
CA LEU A 109 15.82 1.82 0.59
C LEU A 109 15.83 1.01 1.91
N SER A 110 16.66 -0.03 2.00
CA SER A 110 16.84 -0.81 3.23
C SER A 110 17.37 0.05 4.38
N ASP A 111 18.36 0.91 4.12
CA ASP A 111 18.90 1.85 5.12
C ASP A 111 17.84 2.83 5.62
N TYR A 112 17.01 3.36 4.71
CA TYR A 112 15.89 4.24 5.06
C TYR A 112 14.87 3.51 5.95
N ILE A 113 14.49 2.26 5.60
CA ILE A 113 13.58 1.42 6.39
C ILE A 113 14.16 1.14 7.79
N ASN A 114 15.46 0.80 7.87
CA ASN A 114 16.14 0.53 9.13
C ASN A 114 16.25 1.77 10.03
N LYS A 115 16.33 2.96 9.43
CA LYS A 115 16.22 4.26 10.12
C LYS A 115 14.78 4.67 10.44
N LYS A 116 13.84 3.71 10.47
CA LYS A 116 12.41 3.90 10.77
C LYS A 116 11.62 4.68 9.72
N GLY A 117 12.18 4.86 8.53
CA GLY A 117 11.42 5.36 7.39
C GLY A 117 10.28 4.41 7.03
N VAL A 118 9.11 4.95 6.70
CA VAL A 118 7.94 4.13 6.35
C VAL A 118 7.94 3.86 4.84
N VAL A 119 7.84 2.60 4.42
CA VAL A 119 7.81 2.23 3.00
C VAL A 119 6.58 1.36 2.70
N LEU A 120 5.79 1.81 1.72
CA LEU A 120 4.71 1.03 1.12
C LEU A 120 5.11 0.62 -0.30
N LEU A 121 5.45 -0.66 -0.50
CA LEU A 121 5.92 -1.19 -1.77
C LEU A 121 4.84 -1.99 -2.49
N PHE A 122 4.38 -1.46 -3.62
CA PHE A 122 3.43 -2.05 -4.55
C PHE A 122 4.16 -2.29 -5.87
N SER A 123 4.51 -3.54 -6.23
CA SER A 123 5.40 -3.76 -7.38
C SER A 123 5.14 -5.07 -8.13
N ASP A 124 5.28 -4.98 -9.45
CA ASP A 124 5.16 -6.09 -10.41
C ASP A 124 6.43 -6.95 -10.51
N GLY A 125 7.51 -6.59 -9.79
CA GLY A 125 8.77 -7.35 -9.88
C GLY A 125 9.43 -7.25 -11.25
N ASP A 126 9.33 -6.11 -11.92
CA ASP A 126 10.00 -5.89 -13.22
C ASP A 126 11.54 -6.04 -13.08
N GLY A 127 12.18 -6.71 -14.05
CA GLY A 127 13.63 -6.98 -14.05
C GLY A 127 14.06 -8.46 -14.17
N GLY A 128 13.14 -9.40 -14.48
CA GLY A 128 13.46 -10.82 -14.65
C GLY A 128 13.41 -11.65 -13.37
N GLU A 129 13.34 -12.98 -13.47
CA GLU A 129 13.32 -13.89 -12.31
C GLU A 129 14.72 -13.95 -11.65
N ASP A 130 14.79 -14.27 -10.36
CA ASP A 130 16.01 -14.43 -9.55
C ASP A 130 16.89 -13.17 -9.29
N ALA A 131 16.73 -12.04 -9.98
CA ALA A 131 17.46 -10.79 -9.69
C ALA A 131 16.70 -9.48 -9.99
N GLY A 132 15.38 -9.52 -10.12
CA GLY A 132 14.60 -8.31 -10.39
C GLY A 132 14.36 -7.41 -9.17
N SER A 133 13.65 -6.32 -9.43
CA SER A 133 13.55 -5.15 -8.53
C SER A 133 13.14 -5.49 -7.10
N VAL A 134 12.12 -6.34 -6.94
CA VAL A 134 11.59 -6.69 -5.62
C VAL A 134 12.55 -7.66 -4.92
N GLY A 135 13.11 -8.64 -5.65
CA GLY A 135 14.13 -9.54 -5.10
C GLY A 135 15.30 -8.77 -4.48
N ASN A 136 15.80 -7.73 -5.15
CA ASN A 136 16.89 -6.90 -4.62
C ASN A 136 16.51 -6.18 -3.32
N ILE A 137 15.33 -5.55 -3.26
CA ILE A 137 14.84 -4.91 -2.02
C ILE A 137 14.72 -5.94 -0.90
N MET A 138 14.07 -7.08 -1.16
CA MET A 138 13.82 -8.06 -0.11
C MET A 138 15.12 -8.63 0.44
N ARG A 139 16.10 -8.97 -0.42
CA ARG A 139 17.42 -9.43 0.04
C ARG A 139 18.13 -8.39 0.89
N ALA A 140 18.03 -7.10 0.54
CA ALA A 140 18.63 -6.01 1.30
C ALA A 140 17.92 -5.77 2.64
N VAL A 141 16.58 -5.83 2.70
CA VAL A 141 15.79 -5.62 3.92
C VAL A 141 15.97 -6.76 4.91
N PHE A 142 15.98 -8.01 4.43
CA PHE A 142 16.08 -9.20 5.28
C PHE A 142 17.53 -9.67 5.50
N GLY A 143 18.51 -9.09 4.82
CA GLY A 143 19.92 -9.51 4.89
C GLY A 143 20.12 -10.97 4.46
N LYS A 144 19.32 -11.46 3.51
CA LYS A 144 19.27 -12.88 3.10
C LYS A 144 19.28 -12.99 1.59
N THR A 145 20.25 -13.71 1.01
CA THR A 145 20.42 -13.84 -0.45
C THR A 145 19.44 -14.82 -1.09
N THR A 146 18.97 -15.83 -0.35
CA THR A 146 18.07 -16.88 -0.84
C THR A 146 16.58 -16.49 -0.77
N ILE A 147 16.28 -15.23 -1.08
CA ILE A 147 14.92 -14.73 -1.31
C ILE A 147 14.77 -14.54 -2.81
N TYR A 148 13.67 -15.04 -3.39
CA TYR A 148 13.43 -14.99 -4.82
C TYR A 148 12.10 -14.29 -5.11
N GLN A 149 12.09 -13.46 -6.15
CA GLN A 149 10.85 -12.98 -6.73
C GLN A 149 10.37 -13.97 -7.80
N ARG A 150 9.07 -14.26 -7.79
CA ARG A 150 8.39 -15.15 -8.73
C ARG A 150 7.30 -14.37 -9.44
N ARG A 151 7.28 -14.37 -10.77
CA ARG A 151 6.19 -13.75 -11.53
C ARG A 151 5.12 -14.79 -11.76
N MET A 152 3.93 -14.54 -11.24
CA MET A 152 2.77 -15.42 -11.36
C MET A 152 1.64 -14.63 -11.97
N HIS A 153 0.75 -15.28 -12.72
CA HIS A 153 -0.62 -14.81 -13.01
C HIS A 153 -0.78 -13.33 -13.46
N ASN A 154 -1.27 -13.14 -14.69
CA ASN A 154 -1.59 -11.80 -15.23
C ASN A 154 -2.86 -11.18 -14.60
N GLY A 155 -3.26 -10.00 -15.09
CA GLY A 155 -4.42 -9.25 -14.62
C GLY A 155 -5.73 -10.03 -14.53
N GLY A 156 -6.57 -9.61 -13.59
CA GLY A 156 -7.86 -10.22 -13.29
C GLY A 156 -7.78 -11.43 -12.37
N VAL A 157 -6.62 -11.70 -11.78
CA VAL A 157 -6.47 -12.79 -10.81
C VAL A 157 -6.81 -12.31 -9.41
N ILE A 158 -7.43 -13.21 -8.64
CA ILE A 158 -8.00 -12.93 -7.33
C ILE A 158 -7.15 -13.58 -6.26
N TYR A 159 -6.79 -12.83 -5.23
CA TYR A 159 -6.06 -13.34 -4.08
C TYR A 159 -6.82 -13.05 -2.80
N LYS A 160 -6.68 -13.94 -1.81
CA LYS A 160 -7.43 -13.84 -0.55
C LYS A 160 -6.55 -13.30 0.56
N TYR A 161 -7.06 -12.32 1.29
CA TYR A 161 -6.44 -11.87 2.53
C TYR A 161 -6.59 -12.92 3.63
N GLY A 162 -5.54 -13.08 4.44
CA GLY A 162 -5.54 -13.90 5.64
C GLY A 162 -6.39 -13.33 6.76
N MET A 163 -6.45 -14.06 7.88
CA MET A 163 -7.14 -13.66 9.11
C MET A 163 -6.16 -13.07 10.14
N VAL A 164 -5.19 -12.28 9.69
CA VAL A 164 -4.23 -11.60 10.57
C VAL A 164 -4.93 -10.42 11.25
N ASN A 165 -4.83 -10.32 12.58
CA ASN A 165 -5.35 -9.17 13.31
C ASN A 165 -4.34 -8.01 13.25
N ASP A 166 -4.48 -7.17 12.23
CA ASP A 166 -3.58 -6.05 11.98
C ASP A 166 -4.36 -4.85 11.42
N GLU A 167 -4.06 -3.63 11.91
CA GLU A 167 -4.79 -2.41 11.53
C GLU A 167 -4.74 -2.06 10.04
N ILE A 168 -3.85 -2.69 9.25
CA ILE A 168 -3.89 -2.60 7.79
C ILE A 168 -5.03 -3.46 7.21
N LEU A 169 -5.30 -4.63 7.78
CA LEU A 169 -6.39 -5.51 7.35
C LEU A 169 -7.72 -5.17 8.01
N ASN A 170 -7.76 -4.58 9.21
CA ASN A 170 -8.99 -4.19 9.91
C ASN A 170 -8.97 -2.76 10.44
N GLY A 171 -8.52 -1.84 9.59
CA GLY A 171 -8.35 -0.43 9.93
C GLY A 171 -9.62 0.43 9.81
N PRO A 172 -9.46 1.76 9.92
CA PRO A 172 -10.58 2.69 10.02
C PRO A 172 -11.44 2.80 8.76
N PHE A 173 -10.97 2.31 7.61
CA PHE A 173 -11.73 2.30 6.36
C PHE A 173 -12.48 0.99 6.13
N GLY A 174 -12.34 0.01 7.03
CA GLY A 174 -13.08 -1.25 7.00
C GLY A 174 -12.20 -2.49 7.19
N ASP A 175 -12.86 -3.63 7.38
CA ASP A 175 -12.23 -4.93 7.54
C ASP A 175 -12.15 -5.68 6.21
N VAL A 176 -10.92 -6.03 5.81
CA VAL A 176 -10.60 -6.79 4.61
C VAL A 176 -10.10 -8.20 4.89
N ARG A 177 -10.05 -8.63 6.16
CA ARG A 177 -9.64 -10.00 6.51
C ARG A 177 -10.58 -11.02 5.88
N THR A 178 -10.02 -12.10 5.35
CA THR A 178 -10.75 -13.15 4.60
C THR A 178 -11.41 -12.70 3.30
N ARG A 179 -11.27 -11.42 2.92
CA ARG A 179 -11.78 -10.86 1.66
C ARG A 179 -10.73 -10.97 0.57
N TYR A 180 -10.99 -10.35 -0.57
CA TYR A 180 -10.13 -10.49 -1.74
C TYR A 180 -9.46 -9.18 -2.15
N TRP A 181 -8.30 -9.29 -2.77
CA TRP A 181 -7.72 -8.25 -3.62
C TRP A 181 -7.55 -8.76 -5.04
N GLY A 182 -7.61 -7.83 -5.98
CA GLY A 182 -7.54 -8.11 -7.41
C GLY A 182 -6.22 -7.64 -7.98
N LYS A 183 -5.62 -8.47 -8.84
CA LYS A 183 -4.42 -8.13 -9.58
C LYS A 183 -4.74 -7.27 -10.80
N ASP A 184 -4.08 -6.12 -10.92
CA ASP A 184 -4.10 -5.30 -12.14
C ASP A 184 -3.41 -5.98 -13.33
N LEU A 185 -3.45 -5.40 -14.53
CA LEU A 185 -3.06 -5.95 -15.83
C LEU A 185 -1.78 -6.84 -15.88
N SER A 186 -0.73 -6.49 -15.15
CA SER A 186 0.59 -7.14 -15.19
C SER A 186 0.63 -8.50 -14.46
N PRO A 187 1.75 -9.24 -14.50
CA PRO A 187 1.99 -10.35 -13.59
C PRO A 187 2.07 -9.93 -12.13
N THR A 188 1.54 -10.76 -11.25
CA THR A 188 1.77 -10.66 -9.80
C THR A 188 3.22 -10.98 -9.48
N CYS A 189 3.84 -10.18 -8.62
CA CYS A 189 5.11 -10.53 -8.02
C CYS A 189 4.86 -11.25 -6.69
N ALA A 190 5.30 -12.50 -6.58
CA ALA A 190 5.26 -13.26 -5.35
C ALA A 190 6.68 -13.49 -4.84
N LEU A 191 6.79 -13.89 -3.57
CA LEU A 191 8.05 -14.07 -2.91
C LEU A 191 8.21 -15.47 -2.35
N GLU A 192 9.34 -16.08 -2.67
CA GLU A 192 9.79 -17.36 -2.15
C GLU A 192 10.96 -17.13 -1.17
N GLY A 193 11.00 -17.91 -0.09
CA GLY A 193 12.12 -17.91 0.86
C GLY A 193 12.13 -16.76 1.87
N ILE A 194 11.06 -15.96 1.95
CA ILE A 194 10.90 -14.90 2.94
C ILE A 194 10.83 -15.51 4.36
N PRO A 195 11.59 -14.99 5.34
CA PRO A 195 11.53 -15.47 6.73
C PRO A 195 10.14 -15.22 7.36
N SER A 196 9.33 -16.27 7.51
CA SER A 196 7.96 -16.19 8.05
C SER A 196 7.91 -15.70 9.51
N ASP A 197 8.98 -15.89 10.28
CA ASP A 197 9.12 -15.37 11.64
C ASP A 197 9.26 -13.83 11.68
N LYS A 198 9.64 -13.19 10.56
CA LYS A 198 9.84 -11.74 10.45
C LYS A 198 8.65 -10.97 9.88
N ILE A 199 7.67 -11.67 9.30
CA ILE A 199 6.54 -11.04 8.60
C ILE A 199 5.20 -11.54 9.10
N ASP A 200 4.20 -10.67 8.97
CA ASP A 200 2.79 -11.04 9.03
C ASP A 200 2.30 -11.18 7.58
N VAL A 201 2.02 -12.42 7.16
CA VAL A 201 1.58 -12.70 5.80
C VAL A 201 0.12 -12.29 5.64
N TYR A 202 -0.14 -11.37 4.71
CA TYR A 202 -1.48 -10.92 4.38
C TYR A 202 -2.10 -11.71 3.25
N SER A 203 -1.31 -12.20 2.30
CA SER A 203 -1.80 -12.98 1.17
C SER A 203 -0.72 -13.90 0.62
N TYR A 204 -1.15 -15.07 0.13
CA TYR A 204 -0.34 -16.03 -0.61
C TYR A 204 -0.72 -16.04 -2.10
N GLY A 205 0.01 -16.81 -2.91
CA GLY A 205 -0.24 -17.00 -4.34
C GLY A 205 -1.45 -17.86 -4.67
N PHE A 206 -2.12 -18.46 -3.68
CA PHE A 206 -3.37 -19.18 -3.91
C PHE A 206 -4.43 -18.25 -4.53
N THR A 207 -5.02 -18.69 -5.64
CA THR A 207 -6.10 -17.99 -6.34
C THR A 207 -7.26 -18.92 -6.67
N PRO A 208 -8.53 -18.49 -6.50
CA PRO A 208 -9.69 -19.27 -6.89
C PRO A 208 -10.06 -19.12 -8.38
N THR A 209 -9.26 -18.39 -9.18
CA THR A 209 -9.59 -18.05 -10.58
C THR A 209 -8.65 -18.65 -11.64
N ARG A 210 -7.61 -19.37 -11.23
CA ARG A 210 -6.59 -19.97 -12.10
C ARG A 210 -6.17 -21.34 -11.61
N VAL A 211 -5.82 -22.23 -12.55
CA VAL A 211 -5.10 -23.46 -12.23
C VAL A 211 -3.75 -23.08 -11.64
N LEU A 212 -3.46 -23.60 -10.46
CA LEU A 212 -2.18 -23.36 -9.79
C LEU A 212 -1.10 -24.24 -10.40
N THR A 213 0.08 -23.67 -10.59
CA THR A 213 1.31 -24.43 -10.81
C THR A 213 1.95 -24.80 -9.46
N VAL A 214 2.85 -25.78 -9.46
CA VAL A 214 3.43 -26.36 -8.22
C VAL A 214 4.08 -25.26 -7.35
N ASN A 215 3.78 -25.27 -6.04
CA ASN A 215 4.29 -24.38 -4.96
C ASN A 215 3.77 -22.92 -4.93
N GLU A 216 2.91 -22.48 -5.85
CA GLU A 216 2.37 -21.10 -5.83
C GLU A 216 1.59 -20.76 -4.54
N THR A 217 1.04 -21.77 -3.86
CA THR A 217 0.31 -21.59 -2.60
C THR A 217 1.17 -21.15 -1.43
N GLU A 218 2.48 -21.35 -1.49
CA GLU A 218 3.42 -20.98 -0.43
C GLU A 218 4.09 -19.63 -0.68
N TYR A 219 4.03 -19.13 -1.91
CA TYR A 219 4.63 -17.84 -2.25
C TYR A 219 3.81 -16.69 -1.67
N VAL A 220 4.50 -15.75 -1.03
CA VAL A 220 3.87 -14.60 -0.37
C VAL A 220 3.62 -13.49 -1.39
N THR A 221 2.39 -13.01 -1.49
CA THR A 221 1.99 -11.93 -2.42
C THR A 221 1.68 -10.62 -1.71
N ALA A 222 1.44 -10.64 -0.40
CA ALA A 222 1.37 -9.44 0.43
C ALA A 222 1.78 -9.73 1.88
N PHE A 223 2.48 -8.79 2.52
CA PHE A 223 2.86 -8.89 3.93
C PHE A 223 3.16 -7.52 4.56
N LYS A 224 3.20 -7.48 5.90
CA LYS A 224 3.85 -6.43 6.69
C LYS A 224 5.04 -7.00 7.46
N HIS A 225 6.14 -6.25 7.54
CA HIS A 225 7.26 -6.63 8.39
C HIS A 225 6.91 -6.42 9.87
N LYS A 226 7.18 -7.40 10.74
CA LYS A 226 6.78 -7.35 12.16
C LYS A 226 7.47 -6.25 12.97
N LYS A 227 8.67 -5.84 12.56
CA LYS A 227 9.53 -4.88 13.32
C LYS A 227 9.88 -3.59 12.59
N LEU A 228 9.72 -3.56 11.27
CA LEU A 228 10.16 -2.46 10.40
C LEU A 228 8.91 -1.82 9.83
N ASN A 229 8.98 -0.54 9.50
CA ASN A 229 7.86 0.19 8.91
C ASN A 229 7.77 -0.11 7.41
N PHE A 230 7.53 -1.39 7.06
CA PHE A 230 7.57 -1.87 5.69
C PHE A 230 6.38 -2.78 5.38
N ILE A 231 5.67 -2.46 4.29
CA ILE A 231 4.66 -3.33 3.69
C ILE A 231 5.03 -3.62 2.24
N TYR A 232 4.58 -4.79 1.79
CA TYR A 232 4.73 -5.23 0.43
C TYR A 232 3.43 -5.79 -0.11
N VAL A 233 3.15 -5.47 -1.38
CA VAL A 233 2.11 -6.10 -2.20
C VAL A 233 2.67 -6.30 -3.62
N GLY A 234 2.45 -7.51 -4.15
CA GLY A 234 2.90 -7.99 -5.46
C GLY A 234 2.21 -7.38 -6.68
N ASP A 235 1.75 -6.13 -6.59
CA ASP A 235 1.02 -5.47 -7.67
C ASP A 235 1.40 -4.00 -7.78
N GLY A 236 2.06 -3.62 -8.87
CA GLY A 236 2.39 -2.23 -9.17
C GLY A 236 1.18 -1.39 -9.59
N GLY A 237 0.10 -2.03 -10.04
CA GLY A 237 -1.16 -1.39 -10.40
C GLY A 237 -2.20 -1.42 -9.29
N PHE A 238 -1.80 -1.68 -8.05
CA PHE A 238 -2.72 -1.92 -6.93
C PHE A 238 -3.70 -0.76 -6.68
N PHE A 239 -3.28 0.47 -6.97
CA PHE A 239 -4.08 1.69 -6.85
C PHE A 239 -4.47 2.33 -8.20
N SER A 240 -4.37 1.58 -9.30
CA SER A 240 -4.85 2.02 -10.61
C SER A 240 -6.38 2.06 -10.62
N TYR A 241 -6.92 3.12 -11.22
CA TYR A 241 -8.29 3.57 -11.01
C TYR A 241 -8.94 3.98 -12.33
N ALA A 242 -10.26 3.79 -12.41
CA ALA A 242 -11.11 4.40 -13.42
C ALA A 242 -12.25 5.16 -12.75
N ALA A 243 -12.45 6.40 -13.16
CA ALA A 243 -13.62 7.18 -12.77
C ALA A 243 -14.89 6.55 -13.37
N GLY A 244 -15.98 6.51 -12.61
CA GLY A 244 -17.23 5.87 -13.05
C GLY A 244 -17.14 4.33 -13.06
N ILE A 245 -18.21 3.63 -13.43
CA ILE A 245 -18.27 2.16 -13.33
C ILE A 245 -17.25 1.54 -14.32
N PRO A 246 -16.21 0.82 -13.85
CA PRO A 246 -15.25 0.22 -14.77
C PRO A 246 -15.91 -0.90 -15.58
N VAL A 247 -15.77 -0.85 -16.90
CA VAL A 247 -16.28 -1.90 -17.81
C VAL A 247 -15.32 -3.10 -17.85
N SER A 248 -14.03 -2.86 -17.60
CA SER A 248 -13.04 -3.94 -17.51
C SER A 248 -13.31 -4.83 -16.30
N THR A 249 -12.87 -6.08 -16.38
CA THR A 249 -12.98 -7.03 -15.26
C THR A 249 -11.61 -7.46 -14.74
N ASP A 250 -10.53 -6.97 -15.34
CA ASP A 250 -9.18 -7.53 -15.21
C ASP A 250 -8.07 -6.50 -14.93
N LYS A 251 -8.44 -5.23 -14.85
CA LYS A 251 -7.52 -4.11 -14.62
C LYS A 251 -8.19 -2.99 -13.86
N MET A 252 -7.42 -2.16 -13.14
CA MET A 252 -7.84 -1.00 -12.33
C MET A 252 -8.61 -1.35 -11.05
N PRO A 253 -8.12 -2.29 -10.21
CA PRO A 253 -8.88 -2.87 -9.11
C PRO A 253 -9.30 -1.87 -8.03
N PHE A 254 -8.71 -0.68 -8.02
CA PHE A 254 -9.01 0.37 -7.05
C PHE A 254 -10.35 1.05 -7.32
N ARG A 255 -11.18 1.19 -6.28
CA ARG A 255 -12.50 1.81 -6.40
C ARG A 255 -12.78 2.79 -5.28
N LEU A 256 -13.32 3.94 -5.68
CA LEU A 256 -13.85 4.96 -4.80
C LEU A 256 -15.36 5.12 -5.06
N GLU A 257 -16.09 5.44 -4.00
CA GLU A 257 -17.52 5.74 -4.08
C GLU A 257 -17.75 7.06 -4.81
N VAL A 258 -18.77 7.07 -5.67
CA VAL A 258 -19.14 8.28 -6.43
C VAL A 258 -19.72 9.31 -5.45
N GLY A 259 -19.20 10.53 -5.48
CA GLY A 259 -19.66 11.64 -4.64
C GLY A 259 -18.86 11.80 -3.34
N THR A 260 -18.71 10.73 -2.55
CA THR A 260 -17.93 10.79 -1.29
C THR A 260 -16.43 10.61 -1.52
N LEU A 261 -16.04 9.93 -2.60
CA LEU A 261 -14.66 9.51 -2.91
C LEU A 261 -14.00 8.69 -1.79
N LEU A 262 -14.80 8.05 -0.94
CA LEU A 262 -14.33 7.11 0.08
C LEU A 262 -14.01 5.75 -0.55
N PRO A 263 -13.07 4.98 0.01
CA PRO A 263 -12.71 3.67 -0.53
C PRO A 263 -13.86 2.70 -0.35
N ILE A 264 -14.22 2.02 -1.43
CA ILE A 264 -15.20 0.93 -1.43
C ILE A 264 -14.64 -0.25 -2.22
N GLU A 265 -15.27 -1.40 -2.07
CA GLU A 265 -14.93 -2.53 -2.92
C GLU A 265 -15.19 -2.23 -4.40
N ARG A 266 -14.35 -2.82 -5.25
CA ARG A 266 -14.71 -3.00 -6.64
C ARG A 266 -15.49 -4.30 -6.79
N PHE A 267 -16.76 -4.16 -7.10
CA PHE A 267 -17.61 -5.27 -7.49
C PHE A 267 -17.27 -5.78 -8.89
N ARG A 268 -17.62 -7.05 -9.13
CA ARG A 268 -17.53 -7.70 -10.45
C ARG A 268 -16.11 -7.77 -11.04
N PHE A 269 -15.08 -7.89 -10.21
CA PHE A 269 -13.70 -8.05 -10.65
C PHE A 269 -13.32 -9.53 -10.84
N GLY A 270 -12.38 -9.78 -11.73
CA GLY A 270 -11.74 -11.07 -11.97
C GLY A 270 -12.12 -11.73 -13.30
N ILE A 271 -11.18 -12.50 -13.85
CA ILE A 271 -11.41 -13.42 -14.97
C ILE A 271 -11.33 -14.83 -14.41
N ASN A 272 -12.28 -15.70 -14.74
CA ASN A 272 -12.20 -17.12 -14.40
C ASN A 272 -11.66 -17.92 -15.60
N GLU A 273 -10.55 -18.63 -15.44
CA GLU A 273 -9.99 -19.51 -16.46
C GLU A 273 -10.39 -20.99 -16.28
N PHE A 274 -11.00 -21.36 -15.16
CA PHE A 274 -11.45 -22.74 -14.93
C PHE A 274 -12.69 -23.10 -15.74
N ASP A 275 -13.62 -22.16 -15.89
CA ASP A 275 -14.81 -22.35 -16.72
C ASP A 275 -15.25 -21.00 -17.30
N SER A 276 -15.09 -20.85 -18.62
CA SER A 276 -15.48 -19.64 -19.37
C SER A 276 -16.99 -19.38 -19.33
N ARG A 277 -17.80 -20.36 -18.92
CA ARG A 277 -19.25 -20.23 -18.69
C ARG A 277 -19.58 -19.72 -17.28
N MET A 278 -18.65 -19.87 -16.34
CA MET A 278 -18.78 -19.33 -14.99
C MET A 278 -18.27 -17.90 -14.95
N SER A 279 -19.21 -16.94 -15.00
CA SER A 279 -18.96 -15.53 -14.73
C SER A 279 -18.69 -15.26 -13.24
N MET A 280 -17.84 -16.07 -12.61
CA MET A 280 -17.42 -15.81 -11.24
C MET A 280 -16.67 -14.49 -11.22
N ARG A 281 -17.21 -13.57 -10.44
CA ARG A 281 -16.63 -12.26 -10.19
C ARG A 281 -16.64 -12.02 -8.70
N TYR A 282 -15.63 -11.32 -8.24
CA TYR A 282 -15.37 -11.07 -6.83
C TYR A 282 -15.50 -9.60 -6.54
N SER A 283 -15.83 -9.29 -5.30
CA SER A 283 -15.56 -7.98 -4.73
C SER A 283 -14.12 -7.94 -4.26
N VAL A 284 -13.35 -6.96 -4.75
CA VAL A 284 -11.95 -6.77 -4.35
C VAL A 284 -11.77 -5.46 -3.58
N CYS A 285 -10.91 -5.50 -2.56
CA CYS A 285 -10.81 -4.46 -1.53
C CYS A 285 -9.53 -3.62 -1.65
N ASN A 286 -8.90 -3.53 -2.82
CA ASN A 286 -7.61 -2.86 -3.00
C ASN A 286 -7.60 -1.43 -2.44
N SER A 287 -8.66 -0.66 -2.67
CA SER A 287 -8.79 0.71 -2.15
C SER A 287 -8.95 0.79 -0.64
N ILE A 288 -9.71 -0.12 -0.04
CA ILE A 288 -9.89 -0.20 1.42
C ILE A 288 -8.55 -0.58 2.08
N PHE A 289 -7.88 -1.60 1.54
CA PHE A 289 -6.55 -2.01 2.03
C PHE A 289 -5.55 -0.86 1.94
N PHE A 290 -5.46 -0.18 0.79
CA PHE A 290 -4.54 0.95 0.61
C PHE A 290 -4.86 2.10 1.58
N ALA A 291 -6.15 2.41 1.81
CA ALA A 291 -6.56 3.44 2.75
C ALA A 291 -6.14 3.10 4.20
N ASN A 292 -6.35 1.85 4.62
CA ASN A 292 -5.89 1.36 5.93
C ASN A 292 -4.37 1.37 6.05
N ALA A 293 -3.66 0.92 5.00
CA ALA A 293 -2.20 0.96 4.94
C ALA A 293 -1.66 2.40 5.07
N LEU A 294 -2.30 3.37 4.43
CA LEU A 294 -1.92 4.78 4.55
C LEU A 294 -2.23 5.34 5.94
N ALA A 295 -3.37 4.99 6.54
CA ALA A 295 -3.68 5.36 7.93
C ALA A 295 -2.63 4.83 8.91
N TRP A 296 -2.24 3.55 8.76
CA TRP A 296 -1.13 2.95 9.49
C TRP A 296 0.19 3.70 9.25
N ALA A 297 0.49 4.04 7.99
CA ALA A 297 1.72 4.71 7.62
C ALA A 297 1.85 6.11 8.26
N ILE A 298 0.77 6.89 8.26
CA ILE A 298 0.71 8.22 8.91
C ILE A 298 0.96 8.07 10.41
N LYS A 299 0.30 7.10 11.06
CA LYS A 299 0.47 6.81 12.48
C LYS A 299 1.89 6.36 12.81
N GLN A 300 2.48 5.48 12.01
CA GLN A 300 3.88 5.07 12.20
C GLN A 300 4.84 6.24 11.97
N ALA A 301 4.64 7.04 10.93
CA ALA A 301 5.47 8.20 10.66
C ALA A 301 5.43 9.25 11.78
N GLU A 302 4.28 9.39 12.45
CA GLU A 302 4.13 10.27 13.62
C GLU A 302 4.83 9.68 14.85
N LEU A 303 4.56 8.42 15.20
CA LEU A 303 4.87 7.87 16.52
C LEU A 303 6.16 7.03 16.59
N ASN A 304 6.66 6.56 15.45
CA ASN A 304 7.80 5.63 15.35
C ASN A 304 8.49 5.75 13.97
N GLY A 305 8.50 6.95 13.41
CA GLY A 305 9.02 7.29 12.10
C GLY A 305 10.43 7.87 12.16
N ILE A 306 11.05 8.03 10.98
CA ILE A 306 12.40 8.59 10.84
C ILE A 306 12.55 10.04 11.34
N ASN A 307 11.44 10.77 11.44
CA ASN A 307 11.38 12.15 11.93
C ASN A 307 10.55 12.27 13.23
N THR A 308 10.25 11.15 13.91
CA THR A 308 9.57 11.23 15.20
C THR A 308 10.42 12.04 16.18
N PRO A 309 9.81 12.99 16.93
CA PRO A 309 10.52 13.84 17.89
C PRO A 309 11.31 13.09 18.97
#